data_AF-A0A849EQR3-F1
#
_entry.id   AF-A0A849EQR3-F1
#
_cell.length_a   1.000
_cell.length_b   1.000
_cell.length_c   1.000
_cell.angle_alpha   90.00
_cell.angle_beta   90.00
_cell.angle_gamma   90.00
#
_symmetry.space_group_name_H-M   'P 1'
#
loop_
_entity.id
_entity.type
_entity.pdbx_description
1 polymer ?
#
loop_
_entity_poly.entity_id
_entity_poly.type
_entity_poly.pdbx_seq_one_letter_code
_entity_poly.pdbx_strand_id
1 'polypeptide(L)' 'MTVKVSEHMEQVRYFAWVKKHRRMHEQLHLVFAIPNGGYRHKAVAARMKAEGVEPGIPDIFVSVPKNGLCGLYIEMK' A
#
# COMPACT_ATOMS: atom_id res chain seq x y z
N MET A 1 -24.64 9.76 -13.65
CA MET A 1 -24.20 8.79 -12.61
C MET A 1 -22.69 8.79 -12.61
N THR A 2 -22.04 9.15 -11.50
CA THR A 2 -20.57 9.12 -11.39
C THR A 2 -20.15 7.69 -11.10
N VAL A 3 -19.34 7.09 -11.97
CA VAL A 3 -18.79 5.75 -11.73
C VAL A 3 -17.78 5.85 -10.59
N LYS A 4 -18.04 5.19 -9.45
CA LYS A 4 -17.06 5.07 -8.36
C LYS A 4 -15.92 4.18 -8.86
N VAL A 5 -14.69 4.70 -8.80
CA VAL A 5 -13.49 3.91 -9.07
C VAL A 5 -13.33 2.90 -7.93
N SER A 6 -12.99 1.64 -8.22
CA SER A 6 -12.74 0.66 -7.16
C SER A 6 -11.45 1.00 -6.41
N GLU A 7 -11.40 0.69 -5.11
CA GLU A 7 -10.18 0.82 -4.28
C GLU A 7 -8.95 0.20 -4.97
N HIS A 8 -9.13 -0.98 -5.56
CA HIS A 8 -8.10 -1.63 -6.37
C HIS A 8 -7.57 -0.73 -7.50
N MET A 9 -8.48 -0.12 -8.27
CA MET A 9 -8.10 0.75 -9.39
C MET A 9 -7.48 2.06 -8.90
N GLU A 10 -7.91 2.60 -7.77
CA GLU A 10 -7.27 3.77 -7.15
C GLU A 10 -5.82 3.47 -6.77
N GLN A 11 -5.56 2.33 -6.12
CA GLN A 11 -4.21 1.92 -5.75
C GLN A 11 -3.34 1.65 -6.98
N VAL A 12 -3.89 1.00 -8.01
CA VAL A 12 -3.18 0.79 -9.28
C VAL A 12 -2.77 2.12 -9.92
N ARG A 13 -3.68 3.11 -9.95
CA ARG A 13 -3.40 4.45 -10.48
C ARG A 13 -2.35 5.18 -9.65
N TYR A 14 -2.43 5.09 -8.33
CA TYR A 14 -1.44 5.66 -7.42
C TYR A 14 -0.04 5.10 -7.71
N PHE A 15 0.11 3.78 -7.79
CA PHE A 15 1.42 3.18 -8.07
C PHE A 15 1.91 3.43 -9.51
N ALA A 16 1.01 3.58 -10.48
CA ALA A 16 1.38 4.03 -11.82
C ALA A 16 1.97 5.45 -11.79
N TRP A 17 1.34 6.36 -11.03
CA TRP A 17 1.87 7.70 -10.80
C TRP A 17 3.22 7.67 -10.08
N VAL A 18 3.36 6.91 -9.00
CA VAL A 18 4.64 6.74 -8.27
C VAL A 18 5.74 6.28 -9.22
N LYS A 19 5.52 5.22 -9.98
CA LYS A 19 6.50 4.67 -10.92
C LYS A 19 6.92 5.68 -11.98
N LYS A 20 5.99 6.47 -12.52
CA LYS A 20 6.28 7.51 -13.52
C LYS A 20 7.21 8.60 -12.98
N HIS A 21 7.11 8.93 -11.69
CA HIS A 21 7.81 10.08 -11.10
C HIS A 21 9.09 9.72 -10.33
N ARG A 22 9.40 8.42 -10.17
CA ARG A 22 10.62 7.94 -9.48
C ARG A 22 11.92 8.55 -9.97
N ARG A 23 12.05 8.84 -11.27
CA ARG A 23 13.27 9.46 -11.84
C ARG A 23 13.48 10.90 -11.36
N MET A 24 12.41 11.63 -11.05
CA MET A 24 12.48 13.02 -10.59
C MET A 24 12.46 13.13 -9.06
N HIS A 25 11.99 12.09 -8.38
CA HIS A 25 11.84 12.03 -6.94
C HIS A 25 12.33 10.66 -6.44
N GLU A 26 13.62 10.57 -6.13
CA GLU A 26 14.26 9.31 -5.71
C GLU A 26 13.58 8.69 -4.49
N GLN A 27 13.03 9.51 -3.57
CA GLN A 27 12.31 9.00 -2.40
C GLN A 27 11.07 8.16 -2.75
N LEU A 28 10.52 8.28 -3.97
CA LEU A 28 9.39 7.45 -4.42
C LEU A 28 9.78 5.97 -4.67
N HIS A 29 11.08 5.64 -4.62
CA HIS A 29 11.54 4.25 -4.56
C HIS A 29 11.21 3.59 -3.21
N LEU A 30 11.02 4.38 -2.17
CA LEU A 30 10.72 3.95 -0.80
C LEU A 30 9.21 3.81 -0.53
N VAL A 31 8.38 3.87 -1.57
CA VAL A 31 6.93 3.69 -1.52
C VAL A 31 6.56 2.29 -2.00
N PHE A 32 5.88 1.51 -1.16
CA PHE A 32 5.47 0.14 -1.48
C PHE A 32 4.11 -0.22 -0.87
N ALA A 33 3.44 -1.16 -1.53
CA ALA A 33 2.17 -1.71 -1.04
C ALA A 33 2.43 -2.75 0.04
N ILE A 34 1.55 -2.79 1.04
CA ILE A 34 1.50 -3.83 2.06
C ILE A 34 0.38 -4.80 1.66
N PRO A 35 0.69 -6.05 1.27
CA PRO A 35 -0.30 -7.00 0.75
C PRO A 35 -1.09 -7.68 1.90
N ASN A 36 -1.68 -6.88 2.79
CA ASN A 36 -2.39 -7.39 3.97
C ASN A 36 -3.88 -7.69 3.71
N GLY A 37 -4.44 -7.18 2.61
CA GLY A 37 -5.81 -7.43 2.17
C GLY A 37 -5.98 -8.63 1.22
N GLY A 38 -7.19 -8.80 0.70
CA GLY A 38 -7.49 -9.76 -0.38
C GLY A 38 -7.97 -11.15 0.08
N TYR A 39 -8.83 -11.74 -0.75
CA TYR A 39 -9.31 -13.11 -0.58
C TYR A 39 -8.16 -14.09 -0.74
N ARG A 40 -8.07 -15.01 0.22
CA ARG A 40 -7.07 -16.09 0.22
C ARG A 40 -7.63 -17.31 0.91
N HIS A 41 -7.07 -18.48 0.59
CA HIS A 41 -7.46 -19.71 1.25
C HIS A 41 -7.15 -19.65 2.76
N LYS A 42 -7.99 -20.25 3.60
CA LYS A 42 -7.87 -20.17 5.08
C LYS A 42 -6.50 -20.60 5.59
N ALA A 43 -5.92 -21.65 5.01
CA ALA A 43 -4.58 -22.12 5.36
C ALA A 43 -3.48 -21.08 5.08
N VAL A 44 -3.60 -20.32 3.99
CA VAL A 44 -2.67 -19.23 3.65
C VAL A 44 -2.83 -18.08 4.65
N ALA A 45 -4.07 -17.71 4.99
CA ALA A 45 -4.32 -16.68 6.00
C ALA A 45 -3.72 -17.05 7.37
N ALA A 46 -3.87 -18.30 7.81
CA ALA A 46 -3.30 -18.78 9.07
C ALA A 46 -1.77 -18.71 9.07
N ARG A 47 -1.12 -19.14 7.98
CA ARG A 47 0.34 -19.04 7.83
C ARG A 47 0.82 -17.59 7.83
N MET A 48 0.19 -16.72 7.05
CA MET A 48 0.54 -15.29 7.01
C MET A 48 0.39 -14.63 8.38
N LYS A 49 -0.64 -14.97 9.14
CA LYS A 49 -0.79 -14.49 10.52
C LYS A 49 0.36 -14.97 11.41
N ALA A 50 0.79 -16.22 11.27
CA ALA A 50 1.98 -16.73 11.98
C ALA A 50 3.28 -16.07 11.51
N GLU A 51 3.35 -15.62 10.26
CA GLU A 51 4.46 -14.82 9.70
C GLU A 51 4.40 -13.34 10.15
N GLY A 52 3.39 -12.94 10.93
CA GLY A 52 3.27 -11.59 11.50
C GLY A 52 2.37 -10.62 10.72
N VAL A 53 1.54 -11.11 9.81
CA VAL A 53 0.54 -10.27 9.13
C VAL A 53 -0.56 -9.86 10.10
N GLU A 54 -0.70 -8.56 10.30
CA GLU A 54 -1.69 -7.96 11.19
C GLU A 54 -2.87 -7.33 10.42
N PRO A 55 -4.12 -7.59 10.83
CA PRO A 55 -5.29 -6.97 10.22
C PRO A 55 -5.36 -5.47 10.56
N GLY A 56 -5.87 -4.67 9.60
CA GLY A 56 -6.06 -3.23 9.80
C GLY A 56 -4.82 -2.37 9.57
N ILE A 57 -3.68 -2.97 9.21
CA ILE A 57 -2.52 -2.24 8.72
C ILE A 57 -2.83 -1.63 7.33
N PRO A 58 -2.56 -0.34 7.11
CA PRO A 58 -2.90 0.33 5.85
C PRO A 58 -2.25 -0.24 4.59
N ASP A 59 -2.90 -0.02 3.44
CA ASP A 59 -2.49 -0.58 2.14
C ASP A 59 -1.08 -0.20 1.67
N ILE A 60 -0.57 0.98 2.05
CA ILE A 60 0.67 1.55 1.51
C ILE A 60 1.53 2.12 2.63
N PHE A 61 2.83 1.86 2.57
CA PHE A 61 3.83 2.55 3.38
C PHE A 61 4.79 3.38 2.53
N VAL A 62 4.93 4.64 2.90
CA VAL A 62 5.93 5.57 2.40
C VAL A 62 7.04 5.62 3.44
N SER A 63 8.09 4.84 3.23
CA SER A 63 9.24 4.72 4.15
C SER A 63 10.22 5.89 4.02
N VAL A 64 9.68 7.11 4.00
CA VAL A 64 10.44 8.36 3.89
C VAL A 64 10.26 9.14 5.19
N PRO A 65 11.32 9.28 6.01
CA PRO A 65 11.22 10.08 7.22
C PRO A 65 11.04 11.55 6.86
N LYS A 66 10.07 12.21 7.50
CA LYS A 66 9.78 13.63 7.25
C LYS A 66 9.08 14.23 8.46
N ASN A 67 9.40 15.50 8.79
CA ASN A 67 8.80 16.24 9.90
C ASN A 67 8.89 15.52 11.26
N GLY A 68 10.01 14.83 11.53
CA GLY A 68 10.21 14.07 12.77
C GLY A 68 9.47 12.73 12.83
N LEU A 69 8.75 12.34 11.78
CA LEU A 69 8.06 11.05 11.67
C LEU A 69 8.89 10.06 10.85
N CYS A 70 8.76 8.76 11.16
CA CYS A 70 9.54 7.69 10.52
C CYS A 70 9.00 7.24 9.14
N GLY A 71 7.83 7.75 8.74
CA GLY A 71 7.18 7.40 7.48
C GLY A 71 5.70 7.79 7.50
N LEU A 72 4.99 7.42 6.43
CA LEU A 72 3.56 7.68 6.27
C LEU A 72 2.84 6.40 5.83
N TYR A 73 1.78 6.05 6.54
CA TYR A 73 0.83 5.03 6.12
C TYR A 73 -0.34 5.66 5.35
N ILE A 74 -0.79 4.99 4.29
CA ILE A 74 -1.93 5.43 3.47
C ILE A 74 -2.88 4.23 3.30
N GLU A 75 -4.15 4.47 3.58
CA GLU A 75 -5.27 3.53 3.41
C GLU A 75 -6.16 4.02 2.26
N MET A 76 -6.47 3.15 1.29
CA MET A 76 -7.30 3.47 0.13
C MET A 76 -8.82 3.24 0.44
N LYS A 77 -9.73 3.91 -0.28
CA LYS A 77 -11.21 3.90 -0.02
C LYS A 77 -12.10 4.00 -1.27
#